data_AF-A0A661JDU4-F1
#
_entry.id   AF-A0A661JDU4-F1
#
_cell.length_a   1.000
_cell.length_b   1.000
_cell.length_c   1.000
_cell.angle_alpha   90.00
_cell.angle_beta   90.00
_cell.angle_gamma   90.00
#
_symmetry.space_group_name_H-M   'P 1'
#
loop_
_entity.id
_entity.type
_entity.pdbx_description
1 polymer ?
#
loop_
_entity_poly.entity_id
_entity_poly.type
_entity_poly.pdbx_seq_one_letter_code
_entity_poly.pdbx_strand_id
1 'polypeptide(L)'
;MDDQGLRRLKRKLQRALKGRPPLELPHRGGLRRAGVLVPLCLKDGRCHILFIKRAEGLPQHAGEMSFPGGGSDPQDGSIVETALREA
;
A
#
# COMPACT_ATOMS: atom_id res chain seq x y z
N MET A 1 -9.35 -10.43 15.43
CA MET A 1 -9.49 -9.07 16.00
C MET A 1 -10.96 -8.92 16.30
N ASP A 2 -11.34 -8.63 17.54
CA ASP A 2 -12.70 -8.16 17.75
C ASP A 2 -12.84 -6.77 17.11
N ASP A 3 -14.06 -6.34 16.86
CA ASP A 3 -14.34 -5.07 16.18
C ASP A 3 -13.76 -3.86 16.97
N GLN A 4 -13.49 -4.03 18.28
CA GLN A 4 -12.86 -3.05 19.15
C GLN A 4 -11.35 -2.86 18.87
N GLY A 5 -10.61 -3.95 18.65
CA GLY A 5 -9.21 -3.91 18.29
C GLY A 5 -8.95 -3.15 16.99
N LEU A 6 -9.81 -3.35 15.98
CA LEU A 6 -9.71 -2.68 14.68
C LEU A 6 -9.95 -1.19 14.82
N ARG A 7 -11.01 -0.82 15.56
CA ARG A 7 -11.30 0.57 15.88
C ARG A 7 -10.16 1.26 16.63
N ARG A 8 -9.48 0.58 17.54
CA ARG A 8 -8.32 1.14 18.25
C ARG A 8 -7.13 1.35 17.30
N LEU A 9 -6.83 0.37 16.44
CA LEU A 9 -5.74 0.48 15.46
C LEU A 9 -6.01 1.61 14.46
N LYS A 10 -7.23 1.66 13.89
CA LYS A 10 -7.66 2.74 12.98
C LYS A 10 -7.47 4.12 13.61
N ARG A 11 -7.90 4.31 14.87
CA ARG A 11 -7.70 5.58 15.59
C ARG A 11 -6.22 5.92 15.79
N LYS A 12 -5.37 4.95 16.11
CA LYS A 12 -3.92 5.16 16.24
C LYS A 12 -3.32 5.61 14.91
N LEU A 13 -3.66 4.94 13.81
CA LEU A 13 -3.18 5.29 12.46
C LEU A 13 -3.67 6.68 12.04
N GLN A 14 -4.96 6.98 12.21
CA GLN A 14 -5.52 8.30 11.93
C GLN A 14 -4.78 9.40 12.70
N ARG A 15 -4.50 9.20 13.99
CA ARG A 15 -3.72 10.16 14.80
C ARG A 15 -2.29 10.30 14.29
N ALA A 16 -1.62 9.19 13.98
CA ALA A 16 -0.24 9.20 13.50
C ALA A 16 -0.10 9.85 12.11
N LEU A 17 -1.12 9.73 11.25
CA LEU A 17 -1.10 10.25 9.89
C LEU A 17 -1.68 11.67 9.78
N LYS A 18 -2.50 12.13 10.74
CA LYS A 18 -3.15 13.45 10.70
C LYS A 18 -2.18 14.62 10.45
N GLY A 19 -0.96 14.54 10.99
CA GLY A 19 0.07 15.57 10.82
C GLY A 19 1.05 15.33 9.68
N ARG A 20 0.78 14.33 8.82
CA ARG A 20 1.66 13.92 7.72
C ARG A 20 0.94 14.13 6.38
N PRO A 21 0.97 15.35 5.82
CA PRO A 21 0.37 15.58 4.52
C PRO A 21 1.06 14.69 3.46
N PRO A 22 0.34 14.29 2.40
CA PRO A 22 0.97 13.62 1.27
C PRO A 22 2.15 14.42 0.74
N LEU A 23 3.28 13.74 0.48
CA LEU A 23 4.40 14.37 -0.20
C LEU A 23 4.10 14.36 -1.70
N GLU A 24 3.87 15.53 -2.26
CA GLU A 24 3.79 15.69 -3.72
C GLU A 24 5.20 15.63 -4.31
N LEU A 25 5.43 14.64 -5.16
CA LEU A 25 6.66 14.56 -5.93
C LEU A 25 6.57 15.55 -7.10
N PRO A 26 7.62 16.35 -7.36
CA PRO A 26 7.63 17.23 -8.52
C PRO A 26 7.39 16.39 -9.77
N HIS A 27 6.44 16.83 -10.60
CA HIS A 27 6.11 16.20 -11.88
C HIS A 27 7.27 16.38 -12.87
N ARG A 28 8.36 15.65 -12.64
CA ARG A 28 9.36 15.39 -13.66
C ARG A 28 8.71 14.38 -14.60
N GLY A 29 8.43 14.80 -15.83
CA GLY A 29 7.75 13.93 -16.81
C GLY A 29 8.39 12.54 -16.86
N GLY A 30 7.56 11.51 -17.11
CA GLY A 30 8.01 10.11 -17.18
C GLY A 30 7.78 9.28 -15.90
N LEU A 31 7.22 9.84 -14.83
CA LEU A 31 6.77 9.05 -13.68
C LEU A 31 5.44 8.35 -13.98
N ARG A 32 5.40 7.03 -13.76
CA ARG A 32 4.16 6.24 -13.83
C ARG A 32 3.46 6.28 -12.46
N ARG A 33 2.18 6.68 -12.45
CA ARG A 33 1.36 6.65 -11.23
C ARG A 33 1.14 5.21 -10.77
N ALA A 34 1.21 4.96 -9.47
CA ALA A 34 1.08 3.62 -8.89
C ALA A 34 0.41 3.64 -7.52
N GLY A 35 -0.36 2.59 -7.22
CA GLY A 35 -1.05 2.39 -5.95
C GLY A 35 -0.58 1.10 -5.29
N VAL A 36 -0.37 1.15 -3.98
CA VAL A 36 -0.02 -0.03 -3.17
C VAL A 36 -0.94 -0.15 -1.96
N LEU A 37 -1.20 -1.37 -1.53
CA LEU A 37 -1.84 -1.66 -0.25
C LEU A 37 -0.78 -1.88 0.81
N VAL A 38 -1.00 -1.35 2.01
CA VAL A 38 -0.22 -1.70 3.21
C VAL A 38 -1.11 -2.58 4.09
N PRO A 39 -1.08 -3.92 3.92
CA PRO A 39 -2.05 -4.79 4.58
C PRO A 39 -1.66 -4.98 6.05
N LEU A 40 -2.63 -4.78 6.93
CA LEU A 40 -2.45 -4.99 8.37
C LEU A 40 -3.01 -6.36 8.74
N CYS A 41 -2.11 -7.31 8.99
CA CYS A 41 -2.47 -8.69 9.29
C CYS A 41 -2.39 -8.94 10.80
N LEU A 42 -3.33 -9.72 11.35
CA LEU A 42 -3.24 -10.20 12.72
C LEU A 42 -2.78 -11.66 12.71
N LYS A 43 -1.67 -11.95 13.36
CA LYS A 43 -1.17 -13.31 13.58
C LYS A 43 -0.71 -13.43 15.02
N ASP A 44 -1.09 -14.50 15.70
CA ASP A 44 -0.65 -14.81 17.08
C ASP A 44 -0.88 -13.64 18.06
N GLY A 45 -2.02 -12.95 17.92
CA GLY A 45 -2.39 -11.79 18.75
C GLY A 45 -1.61 -10.51 18.47
N ARG A 46 -0.75 -10.47 17.45
CA ARG A 46 0.11 -9.33 17.09
C ARG A 46 -0.22 -8.80 15.70
N CYS A 47 -0.11 -7.48 15.55
CA CYS A 47 -0.28 -6.82 14.27
C CYS A 47 1.02 -6.92 13.46
N HIS A 48 0.91 -7.29 12.20
CA HIS A 48 1.99 -7.39 11.23
C HIS A 48 1.63 -6.64 9.96
N ILE A 49 2.64 -6.36 9.15
CA ILE A 49 2.47 -5.83 7.81
C ILE A 49 2.89 -6.93 6.83
N LEU A 50 2.07 -7.16 5.81
CA LEU A 50 2.39 -8.10 4.75
C LEU A 50 3.27 -7.44 3.69
N PHE A 51 4.31 -8.16 3.29
CA PHE A 51 5.13 -7.85 2.13
C PHE A 51 5.11 -9.03 1.17
N ILE A 52 5.35 -8.75 -0.11
CA ILE A 52 5.56 -9.75 -1.15
C ILE A 52 7.00 -9.70 -1.63
N LYS A 53 7.55 -10.86 -2.00
CA LYS A 53 8.77 -10.93 -2.81
C LYS A 53 8.35 -10.86 -4.27
N ARG A 54 8.85 -9.88 -5.01
CA ARG A 54 8.57 -9.74 -6.44
C ARG A 54 9.17 -10.91 -7.22
N ALA A 55 8.47 -11.34 -8.26
CA ALA A 55 8.94 -12.44 -9.10
C ALA A 55 10.31 -12.10 -9.72
N GLU A 56 11.19 -13.10 -9.78
CA GLU A 56 12.58 -12.95 -10.28
C GLU A 56 12.63 -12.55 -11.76
N GLY A 57 11.59 -12.85 -12.54
CA GLY A 57 11.53 -12.54 -13.97
C GLY A 57 11.03 -11.13 -14.32
N LEU A 58 10.80 -10.26 -13.34
CA LEU A 58 10.26 -8.92 -13.61
C LEU A 58 11.33 -7.98 -14.20
N PRO A 59 10.98 -7.16 -15.19
CA PRO A 59 11.93 -6.24 -15.82
C PRO A 59 12.44 -5.15 -14.86
N GLN A 60 11.69 -4.88 -13.79
CA GLN A 60 12.05 -3.92 -12.75
C GLN A 60 11.80 -4.52 -11.36
N HIS A 61 12.76 -4.29 -10.46
CA HIS A 61 12.68 -4.65 -9.04
C HIS A 61 12.44 -6.16 -8.81
N ALA A 62 13.00 -7.02 -9.65
CA ALA A 62 12.94 -8.46 -9.49
C ALA A 62 13.54 -8.90 -8.15
N GLY A 63 12.86 -9.83 -7.46
CA GLY A 63 13.33 -10.39 -6.19
C GLY A 63 13.24 -9.44 -4.98
N GLU A 64 12.91 -8.16 -5.18
CA GLU A 64 12.79 -7.18 -4.10
C GLU A 64 11.52 -7.40 -3.23
N MET A 65 11.63 -7.04 -1.96
CA MET A 65 10.48 -7.00 -1.05
C MET A 65 9.68 -5.72 -1.31
N SER A 66 8.37 -5.86 -1.51
CA SER A 66 7.49 -4.74 -1.81
C SER A 66 6.14 -4.89 -1.12
N PHE A 67 5.37 -3.80 -1.08
CA PHE A 67 3.95 -3.87 -0.79
C PHE A 67 3.19 -4.41 -2.01
N PRO A 68 2.08 -5.14 -1.82
CA PRO A 68 1.17 -5.49 -2.91
C PRO A 68 0.67 -4.25 -3.63
N GLY A 69 0.63 -4.30 -4.96
CA GLY A 69 0.21 -3.19 -5.79
C GLY A 69 1.05 -3.03 -7.04
N GLY A 70 0.78 -1.94 -7.77
CA GLY A 70 1.37 -1.72 -9.07
C GLY A 70 0.93 -0.41 -9.70
N GLY A 71 1.24 -0.24 -10.98
CA GLY A 71 0.96 1.01 -11.66
C GLY A 71 -0.49 1.11 -12.13
N SER A 72 -0.96 2.36 -12.22
CA SER A 72 -2.31 2.71 -12.67
C SER A 72 -2.51 2.32 -14.14
N ASP A 73 -3.71 1.84 -14.41
CA ASP A 73 -4.26 1.60 -15.73
C ASP A 73 -5.23 2.75 -16.11
N PRO A 74 -5.34 3.16 -17.39
CA PRO A 74 -6.34 4.12 -17.84
C PRO A 74 -7.79 3.83 -17.42
N GLN A 75 -8.16 2.57 -17.15
CA GLN A 75 -9.50 2.24 -16.67
C GLN A 75 -9.70 2.43 -15.16
N ASP A 76 -8.63 2.64 -14.39
CA ASP A 76 -8.75 2.88 -12.94
C ASP A 76 -9.34 4.27 -12.66
N GLY A 77 -10.50 4.32 -12.02
CA GLY A 77 -11.15 5.58 -11.62
C GLY A 77 -10.46 6.27 -10.44
N SER A 78 -9.60 5.57 -9.69
CA SER A 78 -8.85 6.15 -8.57
C SER A 78 -7.59 5.37 -8.22
N ILE A 79 -6.70 5.98 -7.42
CA ILE A 79 -5.49 5.29 -6.93
C ILE A 79 -5.80 4.14 -5.96
N VAL A 80 -6.95 4.22 -5.28
CA VAL A 80 -7.45 3.15 -4.40
C VAL A 80 -7.85 1.95 -5.26
N GLU A 81 -8.52 2.18 -6.38
CA GLU A 81 -8.90 1.14 -7.33
C GLU A 81 -7.66 0.47 -7.96
N THR A 82 -6.67 1.25 -8.39
CA THR A 82 -5.36 0.71 -8.84
C THR A 82 -4.76 -0.23 -7.80
N ALA A 83 -4.67 0.20 -6.54
CA ALA A 83 -4.06 -0.60 -5.48
C ALA A 83 -4.85 -1.89 -5.20
N LEU A 84 -6.18 -1.85 -5.25
CA LEU A 84 -7.03 -3.03 -5.04
C LEU A 84 -6.97 -4.02 -6.20
N ARG A 85 -6.88 -3.56 -7.45
CA ARG A 85 -6.79 -4.41 -8.65
C ARG A 85 -5.46 -5.14 -8.76
N GLU A 86 -4.37 -4.49 -8.36
CA GLU A 86 -3.00 -5.03 -8.49
C GLU A 86 -2.59 -5.96 -7.34
N ALA A 87 -3.27 -5.90 -6.19
CA ALA A 87 -2.85 -6.57 -4.96
C ALA A 87 -3.33 -8.02 -4.80
#